data_AF-A0AAU8ADW0-F1
#
_entry.id   AF-A0AAU8ADW0-F1
#
_cell.length_a   1.000
_cell.length_b   1.000
_cell.length_c   1.000
_cell.angle_alpha   90.00
_cell.angle_beta   90.00
_cell.angle_gamma   90.00
#
_symmetry.space_group_name_H-M   'P 1'
#
loop_
_entity.id
_entity.type
_entity.pdbx_description
1 polymer ?
#
loop_
_entity_poly.entity_id
_entity_poly.type
_entity_poly.pdbx_seq_one_letter_code
_entity_poly.pdbx_strand_id
1 'polypeptide(L)'
;MNFNQFANLLPRIGDGAHHGRGPFWSDWLDGLDPHRFQLNLRGIDFVDADAEGAETTRNIDAFLQKALEQTDAGTLASLLTVDGSKEKAFLVIWEYLDDGYVGEGYYAPVNENFIRLGVEYASYLAEGGASLTDAIAKFTPDDGDANDTPERLQSVHDNLLGNLSLSAIESRFGAGTAEAIALIALVEEVNPDLLERPYYSGNEGAGAAHDAVRAFDYDQGYARSDYIETHFGAVDARATEGGLGTEMIFGDGNSADGYAVTRHEGAGVELALKVKLRGVGDYDDSHVSYAEDGSATFTVEAGPASTDRMAWNVDWAATVTEAGDDDSFEFRLLLDVDGSEAEQFVDLAAATGNEYGTAPSLQNSWNYGFFDDALFDTTEAEGHYTVRLEAWDDGALIASQTIYIDAV
;
A
#
# COMPACT_ATOMS: atom_id res chain seq x y z
N MET A 1 -19.90 -8.53 34.19
CA MET A 1 -20.19 -7.37 35.07
C MET A 1 -21.21 -6.51 34.34
N ASN A 2 -22.28 -6.04 35.00
CA ASN A 2 -23.29 -5.16 34.38
C ASN A 2 -22.86 -3.70 34.56
N PHE A 3 -23.06 -2.85 33.54
CA PHE A 3 -22.70 -1.42 33.45
C PHE A 3 -23.14 -0.58 34.68
N ASN A 4 -24.22 -0.98 35.37
CA ASN A 4 -24.63 -0.37 36.65
C ASN A 4 -23.63 -0.57 37.81
N GLN A 5 -22.64 -1.45 37.67
CA GLN A 5 -21.53 -1.61 38.63
C GLN A 5 -20.33 -0.72 38.30
N PHE A 6 -20.21 -0.21 37.07
CA PHE A 6 -19.11 0.68 36.66
C PHE A 6 -19.29 2.10 37.24
N ALA A 7 -20.54 2.58 37.34
CA ALA A 7 -20.86 3.86 37.98
C ALA A 7 -20.59 3.91 39.50
N ASN A 8 -20.34 2.76 40.15
CA ASN A 8 -20.04 2.68 41.59
C ASN A 8 -18.54 2.62 41.92
N LEU A 9 -17.65 2.72 40.92
CA LEU A 9 -16.18 2.75 41.13
C LEU A 9 -15.60 4.18 41.19
N LEU A 10 -16.43 5.22 41.09
CA LEU A 10 -16.02 6.57 41.46
C LEU A 10 -15.91 6.67 43.01
N PRO A 11 -14.88 7.32 43.57
CA PRO A 11 -14.75 7.46 45.02
C PRO A 11 -15.97 8.19 45.59
N ARG A 12 -16.78 7.50 46.39
CA ARG A 12 -17.73 8.14 47.31
C ARG A 12 -16.93 8.87 48.39
N ILE A 13 -16.55 10.11 48.12
CA ILE A 13 -15.99 11.01 49.14
C ILE A 13 -17.13 11.90 49.65
N GLY A 14 -17.61 11.58 50.85
CA GLY A 14 -18.02 12.57 51.83
C GLY A 14 -19.50 12.92 51.96
N ASP A 15 -20.32 12.01 52.49
CA ASP A 15 -21.39 12.41 53.39
C ASP A 15 -20.75 12.87 54.71
N GLY A 16 -20.75 14.18 54.99
CA GLY A 16 -20.19 14.70 56.23
C GLY A 16 -20.16 16.22 56.39
N ALA A 17 -21.29 16.76 56.85
CA ALA A 17 -21.41 17.96 57.70
C ALA A 17 -21.15 19.39 57.16
N HIS A 18 -22.27 20.13 57.10
CA HIS A 18 -22.48 21.54 57.51
C HIS A 18 -22.02 22.75 56.66
N HIS A 19 -23.06 23.49 56.22
CA HIS A 19 -23.17 24.93 55.96
C HIS A 19 -22.54 25.55 54.68
N GLY A 20 -23.37 25.57 53.62
CA GLY A 20 -23.76 26.80 52.91
C GLY A 20 -22.79 27.42 51.90
N ARG A 21 -23.02 27.14 50.60
CA ARG A 21 -22.92 28.04 49.43
C ARG A 21 -23.38 27.28 48.17
N GLY A 22 -23.74 28.03 47.11
CA GLY A 22 -24.48 27.60 45.91
C GLY A 22 -23.85 26.48 45.05
N PRO A 23 -24.51 26.09 43.93
CA PRO A 23 -24.28 24.82 43.26
C PRO A 23 -22.89 24.80 42.61
N PHE A 24 -22.01 23.97 43.16
CA PHE A 24 -20.63 23.74 42.74
C PHE A 24 -20.53 22.59 41.70
N TRP A 25 -21.60 22.35 40.94
CA TRP A 25 -21.78 21.13 40.13
C TRP A 25 -21.71 21.36 38.61
N SER A 26 -21.77 22.61 38.12
CA SER A 26 -21.64 22.88 36.67
C SER A 26 -20.19 22.81 36.17
N ASP A 27 -19.22 23.17 37.02
CA ASP A 27 -17.84 23.40 36.55
C ASP A 27 -16.95 22.15 36.58
N TRP A 28 -17.49 20.99 37.01
CA TRP A 28 -16.74 19.72 37.08
C TRP A 28 -17.08 18.74 35.95
N LEU A 29 -18.15 18.99 35.20
CA LEU A 29 -18.50 18.21 34.00
C LEU A 29 -17.99 18.85 32.71
N ASP A 30 -17.72 20.16 32.71
CA ASP A 30 -17.11 20.89 31.58
C ASP A 30 -15.59 20.67 31.43
N GLY A 31 -15.01 19.73 32.20
CA GLY A 31 -13.57 19.43 32.21
C GLY A 31 -13.20 17.95 32.13
N LEU A 32 -14.18 17.06 31.91
CA LEU A 32 -13.89 15.68 31.54
C LEU A 32 -13.61 15.66 30.05
N ASP A 33 -12.32 15.75 29.73
CA ASP A 33 -11.80 15.39 28.42
C ASP A 33 -12.34 13.98 28.05
N PRO A 34 -13.19 13.84 27.01
CA PRO A 34 -13.72 12.55 26.58
C PRO A 34 -12.62 11.56 26.18
N HIS A 35 -11.38 12.02 25.96
CA HIS A 35 -10.21 11.17 25.73
C HIS A 35 -9.64 10.50 27.00
N ARG A 36 -10.19 10.73 28.21
CA ARG A 36 -9.66 10.16 29.47
C ARG A 36 -10.16 8.77 29.84
N PHE A 37 -11.12 8.20 29.12
CA PHE A 37 -11.59 6.83 29.36
C PHE A 37 -11.31 5.94 28.15
N GLN A 38 -10.07 5.45 28.05
CA GLN A 38 -9.74 4.36 27.15
C GLN A 38 -9.87 3.01 27.87
N LEU A 39 -10.59 2.08 27.26
CA LEU A 39 -10.61 0.67 27.68
C LEU A 39 -9.50 -0.06 26.93
N ASN A 40 -8.63 -0.77 27.67
CA ASN A 40 -7.58 -1.58 27.07
C ASN A 40 -7.82 -3.07 27.38
N LEU A 41 -8.17 -3.85 26.36
CA LEU A 41 -8.24 -5.31 26.45
C LEU A 41 -6.84 -5.89 26.26
N ARG A 42 -6.57 -7.09 26.78
CA ARG A 42 -5.23 -7.68 26.71
C ARG A 42 -5.21 -9.16 26.34
N GLY A 43 -4.19 -9.53 25.58
CA GLY A 43 -3.94 -10.89 25.13
C GLY A 43 -5.01 -11.38 24.17
N ILE A 44 -5.38 -10.52 23.21
CA ILE A 44 -6.29 -10.82 22.13
C ILE A 44 -5.55 -10.45 20.85
N ASP A 45 -5.29 -11.45 20.03
CA ASP A 45 -4.74 -11.30 18.69
C ASP A 45 -5.80 -11.63 17.64
N PHE A 46 -5.69 -10.96 16.49
CA PHE A 46 -6.43 -11.26 15.27
C PHE A 46 -5.70 -12.36 14.50
N VAL A 47 -6.47 -13.26 13.90
CA VAL A 47 -6.01 -14.31 12.99
C VAL A 47 -6.60 -13.99 11.63
N ASP A 48 -5.71 -13.80 10.65
CA ASP A 48 -6.08 -13.51 9.26
C ASP A 48 -7.02 -14.56 8.69
N ALA A 49 -7.87 -14.13 7.77
CA ALA A 49 -8.78 -15.04 7.10
C ALA A 49 -8.02 -16.13 6.35
N ASP A 50 -8.45 -17.37 6.57
CA ASP A 50 -8.09 -18.52 5.76
C ASP A 50 -9.36 -19.17 5.17
N ALA A 51 -9.31 -20.46 4.82
CA ALA A 51 -10.46 -21.18 4.29
C ALA A 51 -11.65 -21.28 5.28
N GLU A 52 -11.41 -21.06 6.58
CA GLU A 52 -12.41 -21.08 7.65
C GLU A 52 -12.93 -19.68 8.00
N GLY A 53 -12.20 -18.62 7.64
CA GLY A 53 -12.54 -17.23 7.93
C GLY A 53 -11.52 -16.55 8.84
N ALA A 54 -11.70 -15.26 9.10
CA ALA A 54 -10.89 -14.52 10.07
C ALA A 54 -11.49 -14.69 11.47
N GLU A 55 -10.63 -14.72 12.48
CA GLU A 55 -11.03 -15.07 13.85
C GLU A 55 -10.18 -14.31 14.88
N THR A 56 -10.64 -14.27 16.13
CA THR A 56 -9.84 -13.83 17.27
C THR A 56 -9.31 -15.01 18.09
N THR A 57 -8.07 -14.89 18.58
CA THR A 57 -7.46 -15.91 19.48
C THR A 57 -8.24 -16.13 20.79
N ARG A 58 -9.16 -15.22 21.12
CA ARG A 58 -10.07 -15.34 22.26
C ARG A 58 -11.43 -14.79 21.86
N ASN A 59 -12.46 -15.64 21.96
CA ASN A 59 -13.84 -15.19 21.82
C ASN A 59 -14.18 -14.13 22.88
N ILE A 60 -14.53 -12.93 22.40
CA ILE A 60 -14.97 -11.80 23.22
C ILE A 60 -16.34 -11.26 22.79
N ASP A 61 -17.09 -12.03 22.02
CA ASP A 61 -18.35 -11.62 21.39
C ASP A 61 -19.36 -11.18 22.44
N ALA A 62 -19.43 -11.91 23.57
CA ALA A 62 -20.34 -11.55 24.65
C ALA A 62 -20.02 -10.18 25.27
N PHE A 63 -18.74 -9.77 25.24
CA PHE A 63 -18.34 -8.43 25.65
C PHE A 63 -18.71 -7.40 24.57
N LEU A 64 -18.34 -7.66 23.30
CA LEU A 64 -18.61 -6.74 22.18
C LEU A 64 -20.10 -6.53 21.96
N GLN A 65 -20.90 -7.59 22.00
CA GLN A 65 -22.37 -7.52 21.98
C GLN A 65 -22.90 -6.59 23.07
N LYS A 66 -22.42 -6.74 24.30
CA LYS A 66 -22.86 -5.89 25.42
C LYS A 66 -22.40 -4.45 25.28
N ALA A 67 -21.23 -4.21 24.67
CA ALA A 67 -20.76 -2.87 24.38
C ALA A 67 -21.61 -2.20 23.29
N LEU A 68 -21.88 -2.90 22.19
CA LEU A 68 -22.69 -2.42 21.06
C LEU A 68 -24.19 -2.29 21.38
N GLU A 69 -24.67 -2.92 22.46
CA GLU A 69 -25.99 -2.60 23.04
C GLU A 69 -26.04 -1.18 23.67
N GLN A 70 -24.89 -0.59 23.99
CA GLN A 70 -24.80 0.71 24.67
C GLN A 70 -24.29 1.83 23.76
N THR A 71 -23.66 1.49 22.64
CA THR A 71 -23.01 2.44 21.72
C THR A 71 -22.90 1.83 20.32
N ASP A 72 -22.30 2.54 19.38
CA ASP A 72 -22.01 2.04 18.04
C ASP A 72 -20.53 1.63 17.86
N ALA A 73 -20.22 0.94 16.78
CA ALA A 73 -18.88 0.41 16.52
C ALA A 73 -17.80 1.50 16.34
N GLY A 74 -18.14 2.65 15.76
CA GLY A 74 -17.19 3.77 15.63
C GLY A 74 -16.83 4.36 17.00
N THR A 75 -17.85 4.64 17.82
CA THR A 75 -17.65 5.11 19.20
C THR A 75 -16.93 4.07 20.06
N LEU A 76 -17.21 2.77 19.87
CA LEU A 76 -16.48 1.72 20.57
C LEU A 76 -15.01 1.70 20.15
N ALA A 77 -14.71 1.80 18.85
CA ALA A 77 -13.35 1.85 18.33
C ALA A 77 -12.58 3.08 18.83
N SER A 78 -13.21 4.25 18.97
CA SER A 78 -12.59 5.46 19.53
C SER A 78 -12.23 5.31 21.03
N LEU A 79 -12.95 4.47 21.77
CA LEU A 79 -12.73 4.23 23.20
C LEU A 79 -11.87 3.00 23.50
N LEU A 80 -11.74 2.07 22.56
CA LEU A 80 -11.07 0.78 22.76
C LEU A 80 -9.60 0.82 22.31
N THR A 81 -8.77 0.05 22.99
CA THR A 81 -7.47 -0.42 22.53
C THR A 81 -7.34 -1.90 22.87
N VAL A 82 -6.55 -2.64 22.11
CA VAL A 82 -6.22 -4.05 22.38
C VAL A 82 -4.72 -4.18 22.44
N ASP A 83 -4.20 -4.60 23.59
CA ASP A 83 -2.77 -4.58 23.92
C ASP A 83 -2.12 -3.20 23.68
N GLY A 84 -2.90 -2.13 23.86
CA GLY A 84 -2.49 -0.75 23.63
C GLY A 84 -2.53 -0.27 22.16
N SER A 85 -2.95 -1.12 21.23
CA SER A 85 -3.06 -0.80 19.79
C SER A 85 -4.50 -0.43 19.40
N LYS A 86 -4.63 0.56 18.52
CA LYS A 86 -5.90 0.97 17.90
C LYS A 86 -6.23 0.08 16.71
N GLU A 87 -5.22 -0.27 15.92
CA GLU A 87 -5.26 -1.23 14.82
C GLU A 87 -5.95 -2.53 15.26
N LYS A 88 -5.47 -3.11 16.36
CA LYS A 88 -6.07 -4.33 16.92
C LYS A 88 -7.50 -4.14 17.41
N ALA A 89 -7.87 -2.95 17.86
CA ALA A 89 -9.26 -2.68 18.25
C ALA A 89 -10.19 -2.67 17.03
N PHE A 90 -9.78 -2.08 15.91
CA PHE A 90 -10.52 -2.15 14.65
C PHE A 90 -10.68 -3.59 14.17
N LEU A 91 -9.60 -4.37 14.15
CA LEU A 91 -9.61 -5.78 13.72
C LEU A 91 -10.61 -6.63 14.53
N VAL A 92 -10.58 -6.50 15.86
CA VAL A 92 -11.44 -7.27 16.77
C VAL A 92 -12.91 -6.85 16.69
N ILE A 93 -13.20 -5.56 16.48
CA ILE A 93 -14.59 -5.11 16.29
C ILE A 93 -15.09 -5.54 14.91
N TRP A 94 -14.23 -5.46 13.88
CA TRP A 94 -14.55 -5.89 12.52
C TRP A 94 -14.91 -7.38 12.48
N GLU A 95 -14.11 -8.25 13.10
CA GLU A 95 -14.36 -9.71 13.13
C GLU A 95 -15.71 -10.03 13.77
N TYR A 96 -16.03 -9.45 14.92
CA TYR A 96 -17.34 -9.64 15.56
C TYR A 96 -18.51 -9.19 14.67
N LEU A 97 -18.36 -8.09 13.92
CA LEU A 97 -19.39 -7.64 12.98
C LEU A 97 -19.50 -8.58 11.78
N ASP A 98 -18.38 -9.15 11.32
CA ASP A 98 -18.32 -10.08 10.20
C ASP A 98 -18.99 -11.42 10.52
N ASP A 99 -18.76 -11.95 11.72
CA ASP A 99 -19.46 -13.13 12.24
C ASP A 99 -20.97 -12.93 12.27
N GLY A 100 -21.42 -11.77 12.77
CA GLY A 100 -22.83 -11.39 12.78
C GLY A 100 -23.42 -11.34 11.37
N TYR A 101 -22.64 -10.86 10.40
CA TYR A 101 -23.05 -10.78 9.00
C TYR A 101 -23.20 -12.17 8.36
N VAL A 102 -22.27 -13.10 8.62
CA VAL A 102 -22.34 -14.48 8.12
C VAL A 102 -23.49 -15.27 8.77
N GLY A 103 -23.69 -15.10 10.08
CA GLY A 103 -24.66 -15.87 10.86
C GLY A 103 -26.13 -15.48 10.64
N GLU A 104 -26.42 -14.17 10.53
CA GLU A 104 -27.80 -13.66 10.41
C GLU A 104 -28.16 -13.16 9.00
N GLY A 105 -27.17 -13.05 8.11
CA GLY A 105 -27.32 -12.46 6.78
C GLY A 105 -27.51 -10.95 6.83
N TYR A 106 -27.88 -10.35 5.70
CA TYR A 106 -28.11 -8.90 5.59
C TYR A 106 -29.17 -8.41 6.60
N TYR A 107 -28.72 -7.74 7.67
CA TYR A 107 -29.59 -7.00 8.58
C TYR A 107 -29.02 -5.62 8.92
N ALA A 108 -29.90 -4.61 8.96
CA ALA A 108 -29.52 -3.19 8.94
C ALA A 108 -28.57 -2.77 10.07
N PRO A 109 -28.75 -3.19 11.35
CA PRO A 109 -27.85 -2.83 12.44
C PRO A 109 -26.40 -3.27 12.26
N VAL A 110 -26.13 -4.43 11.64
CA VAL A 110 -24.74 -4.87 11.37
C VAL A 110 -24.11 -3.99 10.30
N ASN A 111 -24.83 -3.74 9.20
CA ASN A 111 -24.36 -2.84 8.14
C ASN A 111 -24.12 -1.40 8.66
N GLU A 112 -24.98 -0.92 9.56
CA GLU A 112 -24.84 0.43 10.13
C GLU A 112 -23.55 0.52 10.95
N ASN A 113 -23.29 -0.51 11.75
CA ASN A 113 -22.06 -0.60 12.54
C ASN A 113 -20.81 -0.75 11.67
N PHE A 114 -20.86 -1.46 10.54
CA PHE A 114 -19.75 -1.48 9.59
C PHE A 114 -19.42 -0.10 9.03
N ILE A 115 -20.44 0.69 8.67
CA ILE A 115 -20.22 2.06 8.19
C ILE A 115 -19.63 2.92 9.30
N ARG A 116 -20.17 2.86 10.52
CA ARG A 116 -19.66 3.65 11.65
C ARG A 116 -18.23 3.26 12.04
N LEU A 117 -17.89 1.97 11.97
CA LEU A 117 -16.52 1.50 12.17
C LEU A 117 -15.59 2.02 11.06
N GLY A 118 -16.03 1.97 9.81
CA GLY A 118 -15.27 2.51 8.67
C GLY A 118 -15.06 4.01 8.75
N VAL A 119 -16.06 4.78 9.21
CA VAL A 119 -15.94 6.23 9.44
C VAL A 119 -14.88 6.54 10.50
N GLU A 120 -14.91 5.86 11.65
CA GLU A 120 -13.88 6.01 12.68
C GLU A 120 -12.49 5.57 12.17
N TYR A 121 -12.44 4.51 11.36
CA TYR A 121 -11.21 4.04 10.75
C TYR A 121 -10.62 5.07 9.77
N ALA A 122 -11.46 5.71 8.95
CA ALA A 122 -11.05 6.79 8.06
C ALA A 122 -10.53 8.02 8.84
N SER A 123 -11.17 8.40 9.95
CA SER A 123 -10.63 9.44 10.84
C SER A 123 -9.27 9.05 11.41
N TYR A 124 -9.11 7.79 11.85
CA TYR A 124 -7.85 7.27 12.34
C TYR A 124 -6.74 7.32 11.27
N LEU A 125 -7.03 6.99 10.01
CA LEU A 125 -6.08 7.11 8.89
C LEU A 125 -5.69 8.58 8.63
N ALA A 126 -6.67 9.49 8.62
CA ALA A 126 -6.42 10.93 8.43
C ALA A 126 -5.54 11.54 9.54
N GLU A 127 -5.52 10.93 10.73
CA GLU A 127 -4.65 11.31 11.85
C GLU A 127 -3.24 10.65 11.78
N GLY A 128 -2.94 9.92 10.70
CA GLY A 128 -1.66 9.23 10.49
C GLY A 128 -1.61 7.82 11.09
N GLY A 129 -2.77 7.21 11.35
CA GLY A 129 -2.88 5.83 11.78
C GLY A 129 -2.38 4.83 10.73
N ALA A 130 -1.81 3.71 11.18
CA ALA A 130 -1.35 2.63 10.31
C ALA A 130 -2.52 1.94 9.59
N SER A 131 -2.42 1.74 8.29
CA SER A 131 -3.41 0.97 7.54
C SER A 131 -3.41 -0.52 7.93
N LEU A 132 -4.53 -1.18 7.65
CA LEU A 132 -4.78 -2.59 7.92
C LEU A 132 -4.69 -3.41 6.63
N THR A 133 -3.76 -3.05 5.75
CA THR A 133 -3.51 -3.70 4.45
C THR A 133 -2.91 -5.10 4.64
N ASP A 134 -2.12 -5.30 5.69
CA ASP A 134 -1.49 -6.59 6.01
C ASP A 134 -2.44 -7.59 6.70
N ALA A 135 -3.60 -7.14 7.18
CA ALA A 135 -4.57 -8.00 7.85
C ALA A 135 -5.63 -8.47 6.85
N ILE A 136 -5.82 -9.78 6.72
CA ILE A 136 -6.71 -10.34 5.68
C ILE A 136 -8.13 -10.52 6.23
N ALA A 137 -9.08 -9.82 5.62
CA ALA A 137 -10.51 -9.90 5.93
C ALA A 137 -11.20 -11.06 5.23
N LYS A 138 -10.88 -11.29 3.95
CA LYS A 138 -11.57 -12.29 3.12
C LYS A 138 -10.56 -13.08 2.31
N PHE A 139 -10.64 -14.40 2.46
CA PHE A 139 -9.78 -15.34 1.78
C PHE A 139 -10.60 -16.43 1.09
N THR A 140 -10.26 -16.75 -0.15
CA THR A 140 -10.70 -17.96 -0.84
C THR A 140 -9.44 -18.62 -1.39
N PRO A 141 -9.16 -19.90 -1.06
CA PRO A 141 -8.01 -20.62 -1.61
C PRO A 141 -8.02 -20.64 -3.14
N ASP A 142 -6.83 -20.76 -3.72
CA ASP A 142 -6.64 -21.11 -5.14
C ASP A 142 -7.48 -22.35 -5.53
N ASP A 143 -8.14 -22.28 -6.68
CA ASP A 143 -8.97 -23.36 -7.21
C ASP A 143 -8.17 -24.41 -8.02
N GLY A 144 -6.86 -24.19 -8.16
CA GLY A 144 -5.91 -25.06 -8.84
C GLY A 144 -5.86 -24.83 -10.34
N ASP A 145 -6.04 -23.57 -10.77
CA ASP A 145 -5.95 -23.18 -12.17
C ASP A 145 -4.49 -23.10 -12.66
N ALA A 146 -4.21 -22.27 -13.67
CA ALA A 146 -2.86 -22.17 -14.23
C ALA A 146 -1.89 -21.35 -13.37
N ASN A 147 -2.40 -20.57 -12.42
CA ASN A 147 -1.60 -19.78 -11.50
C ASN A 147 -1.77 -20.30 -10.06
N ASP A 148 -0.94 -19.83 -9.14
CA ASP A 148 -0.96 -20.25 -7.73
C ASP A 148 -1.54 -19.15 -6.82
N THR A 149 -2.37 -18.24 -7.36
CA THR A 149 -2.90 -17.09 -6.61
C THR A 149 -4.24 -17.41 -5.96
N PRO A 150 -4.53 -16.91 -4.74
CA PRO A 150 -5.83 -17.11 -4.12
C PRO A 150 -6.96 -16.47 -4.94
N GLU A 151 -8.09 -17.17 -5.05
CA GLU A 151 -9.31 -16.69 -5.69
C GLU A 151 -9.87 -15.40 -5.06
N ARG A 152 -9.58 -15.21 -3.77
CA ARG A 152 -9.88 -13.97 -3.08
C ARG A 152 -8.85 -13.70 -1.99
N LEU A 153 -8.34 -12.47 -1.97
CA LEU A 153 -7.47 -11.91 -0.94
C LEU A 153 -7.83 -10.44 -0.72
N GLN A 154 -8.68 -10.15 0.27
CA GLN A 154 -9.10 -8.80 0.60
C GLN A 154 -8.55 -8.40 1.97
N SER A 155 -7.89 -7.25 2.06
CA SER A 155 -7.45 -6.68 3.33
C SER A 155 -8.63 -6.16 4.17
N VAL A 156 -8.45 -6.03 5.49
CA VAL A 156 -9.41 -5.34 6.37
C VAL A 156 -9.51 -3.86 6.01
N HIS A 157 -8.42 -3.25 5.56
CA HIS A 157 -8.41 -1.88 5.06
C HIS A 157 -9.41 -1.67 3.90
N ASP A 158 -9.30 -2.47 2.84
CA ASP A 158 -10.19 -2.36 1.67
C ASP A 158 -11.61 -2.82 1.98
N ASN A 159 -11.77 -3.79 2.89
CA ASN A 159 -13.09 -4.21 3.34
C ASN A 159 -13.83 -3.09 4.09
N LEU A 160 -13.17 -2.44 5.06
CA LEU A 160 -13.74 -1.34 5.83
C LEU A 160 -14.07 -0.13 4.95
N LEU A 161 -13.09 0.38 4.20
CA LEU A 161 -13.29 1.57 3.38
C LEU A 161 -14.22 1.32 2.19
N GLY A 162 -14.23 0.10 1.64
CA GLY A 162 -15.18 -0.31 0.60
C GLY A 162 -16.66 -0.25 1.03
N ASN A 163 -16.95 -0.17 2.33
CA ASN A 163 -18.32 0.00 2.83
C ASN A 163 -18.81 1.46 2.79
N LEU A 164 -17.93 2.43 2.60
CA LEU A 164 -18.24 3.86 2.74
C LEU A 164 -18.70 4.53 1.45
N SER A 165 -18.56 3.87 0.31
CA SER A 165 -18.99 4.45 -0.97
C SER A 165 -20.49 4.69 -1.02
N LEU A 166 -20.91 5.72 -1.75
CA LEU A 166 -22.32 6.05 -1.94
C LEU A 166 -23.11 4.83 -2.43
N SER A 167 -22.55 4.11 -3.41
CA SER A 167 -23.18 2.92 -3.98
C SER A 167 -23.36 1.79 -2.96
N ALA A 168 -22.37 1.57 -2.08
CA ALA A 168 -22.43 0.54 -1.04
C ALA A 168 -23.47 0.89 0.03
N ILE A 169 -23.54 2.16 0.45
CA ILE A 169 -24.53 2.63 1.43
C ILE A 169 -25.94 2.55 0.84
N GLU A 170 -26.18 3.11 -0.35
CA GLU A 170 -27.50 3.11 -0.96
C GLU A 170 -28.00 1.70 -1.29
N SER A 171 -27.11 0.77 -1.65
CA SER A 171 -27.46 -0.63 -1.88
C SER A 171 -28.00 -1.32 -0.61
N ARG A 172 -27.46 -0.98 0.57
CA ARG A 172 -27.81 -1.62 1.85
C ARG A 172 -28.99 -0.98 2.56
N PHE A 173 -29.13 0.35 2.45
CA PHE A 173 -30.13 1.14 3.20
C PHE A 173 -31.22 1.75 2.31
N GLY A 174 -31.09 1.63 0.99
CA GLY A 174 -31.98 2.23 0.00
C GLY A 174 -31.67 3.71 -0.23
N ALA A 175 -31.50 4.08 -1.50
CA ALA A 175 -31.26 5.47 -1.91
C ALA A 175 -32.34 6.42 -1.38
N GLY A 176 -31.91 7.55 -0.82
CA GLY A 176 -32.80 8.62 -0.31
C GLY A 176 -33.59 8.27 0.96
N THR A 177 -33.35 7.13 1.60
CA THR A 177 -33.92 6.87 2.93
C THR A 177 -33.25 7.78 3.97
N ALA A 178 -33.97 8.06 5.07
CA ALA A 178 -33.42 8.89 6.15
C ALA A 178 -32.15 8.29 6.76
N GLU A 179 -32.05 6.96 6.78
CA GLU A 179 -30.89 6.22 7.28
C GLU A 179 -29.70 6.33 6.33
N ALA A 180 -29.88 6.10 5.03
CA ALA A 180 -28.82 6.29 4.03
C ALA A 180 -28.31 7.75 4.03
N ILE A 181 -29.20 8.74 4.07
CA ILE A 181 -28.83 10.17 4.13
C ILE A 181 -28.00 10.47 5.38
N ALA A 182 -28.37 9.92 6.54
CA ALA A 182 -27.62 10.14 7.77
C ALA A 182 -26.23 9.50 7.72
N LEU A 183 -26.10 8.30 7.15
CA LEU A 183 -24.82 7.59 7.03
C LEU A 183 -23.90 8.24 6.00
N ILE A 184 -24.43 8.69 4.87
CA ILE A 184 -23.68 9.48 3.87
C ILE A 184 -23.14 10.76 4.51
N ALA A 185 -23.97 11.48 5.29
CA ALA A 185 -23.52 12.69 5.98
C ALA A 185 -22.38 12.43 6.99
N LEU A 186 -22.34 11.26 7.63
CA LEU A 186 -21.21 10.88 8.50
C LEU A 186 -19.92 10.65 7.70
N VAL A 187 -20.01 10.03 6.52
CA VAL A 187 -18.85 9.88 5.63
C VAL A 187 -18.37 11.24 5.14
N GLU A 188 -19.28 12.12 4.70
CA GLU A 188 -18.96 13.48 4.25
C GLU A 188 -18.29 14.34 5.34
N GLU A 189 -18.61 14.11 6.62
CA GLU A 189 -18.01 14.82 7.74
C GLU A 189 -16.52 14.47 7.92
N VAL A 190 -16.14 13.22 7.64
CA VAL A 190 -14.73 12.77 7.71
C VAL A 190 -14.01 13.11 6.41
N ASN A 191 -14.53 12.62 5.29
CA ASN A 191 -13.98 12.82 3.96
C ASN A 191 -15.04 12.51 2.89
N PRO A 192 -15.56 13.51 2.16
CA PRO A 192 -16.57 13.30 1.14
C PRO A 192 -16.08 12.44 -0.04
N ASP A 193 -14.77 12.43 -0.33
CA ASP A 193 -14.21 11.66 -1.45
C ASP A 193 -14.35 10.15 -1.23
N LEU A 194 -14.50 9.70 0.02
CA LEU A 194 -14.76 8.29 0.34
C LEU A 194 -16.08 7.76 -0.23
N LEU A 195 -17.04 8.65 -0.55
CA LEU A 195 -18.26 8.27 -1.24
C LEU A 195 -17.99 7.78 -2.67
N GLU A 196 -16.87 8.17 -3.25
CA GLU A 196 -16.42 7.82 -4.60
C GLU A 196 -15.20 6.89 -4.60
N ARG A 197 -14.68 6.49 -3.42
CA ARG A 197 -13.55 5.56 -3.32
C ARG A 197 -13.82 4.30 -4.15
N PRO A 198 -12.88 3.90 -5.04
CA PRO A 198 -13.00 2.65 -5.78
C PRO A 198 -13.18 1.43 -4.86
N TYR A 199 -13.77 0.38 -5.41
CA TYR A 199 -14.02 -0.86 -4.67
C TYR A 199 -13.10 -1.97 -5.15
N TYR A 200 -12.30 -2.50 -4.22
CA TYR A 200 -11.50 -3.71 -4.44
C TYR A 200 -12.08 -4.85 -3.61
N SER A 201 -12.55 -5.91 -4.29
CA SER A 201 -13.18 -7.07 -3.64
C SER A 201 -12.20 -8.09 -3.10
N GLY A 202 -10.93 -7.98 -3.50
CA GLY A 202 -9.90 -9.01 -3.30
C GLY A 202 -9.97 -10.15 -4.31
N ASN A 203 -10.93 -10.17 -5.25
CA ASN A 203 -11.03 -11.30 -6.18
C ASN A 203 -9.83 -11.36 -7.11
N GLU A 204 -9.47 -12.58 -7.50
CA GLU A 204 -8.49 -12.82 -8.53
C GLU A 204 -8.80 -12.06 -9.84
N GLY A 205 -7.75 -11.61 -10.54
CA GLY A 205 -7.87 -10.83 -11.77
C GLY A 205 -8.36 -9.39 -11.59
N ALA A 206 -8.58 -8.92 -10.36
CA ALA A 206 -9.02 -7.55 -10.06
C ALA A 206 -7.85 -6.57 -9.82
N GLY A 207 -6.67 -6.81 -10.41
CA GLY A 207 -5.46 -5.97 -10.23
C GLY A 207 -5.71 -4.49 -10.49
N ALA A 208 -6.33 -4.14 -11.62
CA ALA A 208 -6.65 -2.74 -11.93
C ALA A 208 -7.59 -2.06 -10.91
N ALA A 209 -8.45 -2.82 -10.23
CA ALA A 209 -9.27 -2.28 -9.15
C ALA A 209 -8.46 -2.09 -7.86
N HIS A 210 -7.44 -2.91 -7.63
CA HIS A 210 -6.49 -2.75 -6.53
C HIS A 210 -5.61 -1.51 -6.74
N ASP A 211 -5.10 -1.31 -7.96
CA ASP A 211 -4.30 -0.13 -8.32
C ASP A 211 -5.14 1.14 -8.13
N ALA A 212 -6.40 1.13 -8.56
CA ALA A 212 -7.32 2.25 -8.38
C ALA A 212 -7.57 2.62 -6.90
N VAL A 213 -7.68 1.64 -5.99
CA VAL A 213 -7.82 1.97 -4.55
C VAL A 213 -6.53 2.49 -3.95
N ARG A 214 -5.37 1.99 -4.39
CA ARG A 214 -4.06 2.49 -3.94
C ARG A 214 -3.84 3.93 -4.39
N ALA A 215 -4.11 4.24 -5.65
CA ALA A 215 -4.06 5.60 -6.17
C ALA A 215 -4.95 6.55 -5.34
N PHE A 216 -6.22 6.16 -5.14
CA PHE A 216 -7.14 6.94 -4.32
C PHE A 216 -6.60 7.15 -2.89
N ASP A 217 -6.16 6.10 -2.21
CA ASP A 217 -5.70 6.21 -0.82
C ASP A 217 -4.42 7.06 -0.72
N TYR A 218 -3.57 7.04 -1.76
CA TYR A 218 -2.37 7.87 -1.84
C TYR A 218 -2.74 9.36 -1.94
N ASP A 219 -3.72 9.71 -2.78
CA ASP A 219 -4.26 11.07 -2.90
C ASP A 219 -4.87 11.59 -1.58
N GLN A 220 -5.44 10.69 -0.79
CA GLN A 220 -5.97 11.02 0.54
C GLN A 220 -4.88 11.10 1.62
N GLY A 221 -3.62 10.82 1.28
CA GLY A 221 -2.49 10.84 2.20
C GLY A 221 -2.48 9.69 3.22
N TYR A 222 -3.19 8.60 2.94
CA TYR A 222 -3.21 7.43 3.82
C TYR A 222 -1.90 6.65 3.68
N ALA A 223 -1.31 6.23 4.79
CA ALA A 223 -0.13 5.38 4.74
C ALA A 223 -0.54 3.94 4.42
N ARG A 224 0.01 3.34 3.36
CA ARG A 224 -0.16 1.91 3.03
C ARG A 224 1.19 1.18 2.95
N SER A 225 1.22 -0.06 3.45
CA SER A 225 2.41 -0.93 3.34
C SER A 225 2.58 -1.53 1.95
N ASP A 226 1.50 -1.60 1.18
CA ASP A 226 1.39 -2.28 -0.11
C ASP A 226 1.38 -1.33 -1.31
N TYR A 227 1.88 -0.09 -1.14
CA TYR A 227 2.06 0.82 -2.26
C TYR A 227 3.13 0.37 -3.24
N ILE A 228 4.17 -0.30 -2.73
CA ILE A 228 5.30 -0.72 -3.53
C ILE A 228 5.18 -2.21 -3.83
N GLU A 229 5.20 -2.54 -5.11
CA GLU A 229 5.32 -3.89 -5.62
C GLU A 229 6.64 -4.05 -6.37
N THR A 230 7.23 -5.23 -6.29
CA THR A 230 8.45 -5.55 -7.00
C THR A 230 8.37 -6.93 -7.63
N HIS A 231 8.80 -7.07 -8.88
CA HIS A 231 8.80 -8.34 -9.60
C HIS A 231 9.89 -8.38 -10.67
N PHE A 232 10.20 -9.59 -11.14
CA PHE A 232 11.01 -9.79 -12.34
C PHE A 232 10.11 -10.26 -13.48
N GLY A 233 10.03 -9.48 -14.56
CA GLY A 233 9.19 -9.82 -15.70
C GLY A 233 8.87 -8.63 -16.59
N ALA A 234 7.61 -8.57 -17.03
CA ALA A 234 7.14 -7.59 -17.98
C ALA A 234 6.97 -6.20 -17.36
N VAL A 235 7.33 -5.19 -18.15
CA VAL A 235 7.05 -3.77 -17.86
C VAL A 235 5.62 -3.42 -18.21
N ASP A 236 5.15 -2.27 -17.72
CA ASP A 236 3.84 -1.73 -18.05
C ASP A 236 3.70 -1.46 -19.55
N ALA A 237 2.49 -1.64 -20.10
CA ALA A 237 2.24 -1.42 -21.51
C ALA A 237 2.55 0.03 -21.95
N ARG A 238 2.40 1.02 -21.05
CA ARG A 238 2.78 2.42 -21.28
C ARG A 238 4.27 2.63 -21.45
N ALA A 239 5.10 1.73 -20.91
CA ALA A 239 6.54 1.75 -21.15
C ALA A 239 6.90 1.38 -22.60
N THR A 240 5.99 0.73 -23.34
CA THR A 240 6.17 0.30 -24.75
C THR A 240 5.64 1.32 -25.76
N GLU A 241 5.98 1.20 -27.05
CA GLU A 241 5.54 2.14 -28.11
C GLU A 241 4.01 2.37 -28.15
N GLY A 242 3.55 3.44 -27.47
CA GLY A 242 2.16 3.89 -27.45
C GLY A 242 1.15 2.85 -26.95
N GLY A 243 1.55 1.86 -26.14
CA GLY A 243 0.69 0.77 -25.70
C GLY A 243 0.30 -0.24 -26.80
N LEU A 244 0.97 -0.21 -27.95
CA LEU A 244 0.70 -1.11 -29.08
C LEU A 244 1.49 -2.43 -29.02
N GLY A 245 2.28 -2.63 -27.95
CA GLY A 245 2.80 -3.91 -27.53
C GLY A 245 3.62 -4.65 -28.58
N THR A 246 4.90 -4.29 -28.75
CA THR A 246 5.95 -5.31 -28.98
C THR A 246 7.39 -4.80 -28.91
N GLU A 247 7.64 -3.48 -28.85
CA GLU A 247 9.01 -2.98 -28.72
C GLU A 247 9.07 -1.82 -27.71
N MET A 248 9.95 -1.95 -26.72
CA MET A 248 10.49 -0.80 -25.99
C MET A 248 11.23 0.08 -27.02
N ILE A 249 11.21 1.42 -26.90
CA ILE A 249 11.74 2.35 -27.93
C ILE A 249 13.28 2.21 -28.15
N PHE A 250 13.95 1.31 -27.43
CA PHE A 250 15.39 1.04 -27.43
C PHE A 250 15.91 0.14 -28.56
N GLY A 251 15.44 0.42 -29.78
CA GLY A 251 15.94 -0.23 -31.00
C GLY A 251 15.44 -1.66 -31.18
N ASP A 252 15.41 -2.07 -32.45
CA ASP A 252 14.91 -3.37 -32.90
C ASP A 252 15.49 -4.54 -32.06
N GLY A 253 14.60 -5.42 -31.56
CA GLY A 253 14.97 -6.70 -30.92
C GLY A 253 14.90 -6.77 -29.40
N ASN A 254 14.31 -5.78 -28.73
CA ASN A 254 14.11 -5.80 -27.27
C ASN A 254 12.75 -6.36 -26.87
N SER A 255 12.72 -7.30 -25.92
CA SER A 255 11.46 -7.70 -25.28
C SER A 255 11.03 -6.68 -24.23
N ALA A 256 9.73 -6.59 -23.99
CA ALA A 256 9.14 -5.87 -22.86
C ALA A 256 9.17 -6.70 -21.56
N ASP A 257 9.97 -7.77 -21.51
CA ASP A 257 10.02 -8.76 -20.43
C ASP A 257 11.45 -8.92 -19.89
N GLY A 258 11.62 -9.64 -18.78
CA GLY A 258 12.93 -9.87 -18.15
C GLY A 258 13.54 -8.61 -17.51
N TYR A 259 12.70 -7.69 -17.05
CA TYR A 259 13.11 -6.53 -16.26
C TYR A 259 12.96 -6.82 -14.78
N ALA A 260 13.89 -6.32 -13.97
CA ALA A 260 13.63 -6.08 -12.56
C ALA A 260 12.77 -4.82 -12.45
N VAL A 261 11.58 -4.94 -11.88
CA VAL A 261 10.54 -3.91 -11.87
C VAL A 261 10.16 -3.57 -10.43
N THR A 262 10.08 -2.28 -10.13
CA THR A 262 9.45 -1.72 -8.92
C THR A 262 8.33 -0.80 -9.37
N ARG A 263 7.12 -0.99 -8.84
CA ARG A 263 5.98 -0.10 -9.04
C ARG A 263 5.56 0.53 -7.73
N HIS A 264 5.29 1.82 -7.76
CA HIS A 264 4.58 2.52 -6.70
C HIS A 264 3.17 2.84 -7.19
N GLU A 265 2.22 1.97 -6.85
CA GLU A 265 0.85 1.97 -7.41
C GLU A 265 -0.03 3.10 -6.83
N GLY A 266 0.37 3.67 -5.68
CA GLY A 266 -0.21 4.91 -5.17
C GLY A 266 0.11 6.12 -6.05
N ALA A 267 1.40 6.50 -6.10
CA ALA A 267 1.94 7.57 -6.94
C ALA A 267 1.88 7.33 -8.46
N GLY A 268 1.59 6.10 -8.91
CA GLY A 268 1.56 5.77 -10.33
C GLY A 268 2.90 5.84 -11.04
N VAL A 269 3.93 5.22 -10.46
CA VAL A 269 5.28 5.16 -11.04
C VAL A 269 5.76 3.73 -11.20
N GLU A 270 6.33 3.39 -12.36
CA GLU A 270 7.06 2.15 -12.61
C GLU A 270 8.53 2.45 -12.91
N LEU A 271 9.43 1.72 -12.26
CA LEU A 271 10.86 1.71 -12.49
C LEU A 271 11.30 0.32 -12.96
N ALA A 272 11.94 0.24 -14.11
CA ALA A 272 12.37 -1.02 -14.71
C ALA A 272 13.85 -0.97 -15.10
N LEU A 273 14.60 -2.03 -14.77
CA LEU A 273 16.02 -2.18 -15.08
C LEU A 273 16.31 -3.57 -15.65
N LYS A 274 17.17 -3.65 -16.68
CA LYS A 274 17.58 -4.89 -17.32
C LYS A 274 18.96 -4.78 -17.94
N VAL A 275 19.70 -5.90 -17.99
CA VAL A 275 20.93 -6.00 -18.81
C VAL A 275 20.64 -6.86 -20.04
N LYS A 276 21.19 -6.45 -21.19
CA LYS A 276 21.01 -7.18 -22.46
C LYS A 276 22.31 -7.31 -23.26
N LEU A 277 22.31 -8.21 -24.24
CA LEU A 277 23.35 -8.34 -25.26
C LEU A 277 23.16 -7.33 -26.39
N ARG A 278 24.23 -6.61 -26.70
CA ARG A 278 24.21 -5.55 -27.72
C ARG A 278 23.97 -6.12 -29.12
N GLY A 279 22.90 -5.67 -29.77
CA GLY A 279 22.56 -6.05 -31.15
C GLY A 279 22.09 -7.50 -31.30
N VAL A 280 21.82 -8.19 -30.18
CA VAL A 280 21.29 -9.55 -30.15
C VAL A 280 19.94 -9.58 -29.44
N GLY A 281 19.83 -8.97 -28.26
CA GLY A 281 18.62 -8.97 -27.44
C GLY A 281 18.92 -9.47 -26.02
N ASP A 282 17.96 -10.19 -25.45
CA ASP A 282 17.98 -10.59 -24.05
C ASP A 282 19.04 -11.64 -23.73
N TYR A 283 19.46 -11.68 -22.47
CA TYR A 283 20.22 -12.80 -21.93
C TYR A 283 19.31 -14.02 -21.72
N ASP A 284 19.87 -15.22 -21.87
CA ASP A 284 19.21 -16.46 -21.46
C ASP A 284 19.02 -16.49 -19.94
N ASP A 285 17.97 -17.15 -19.45
CA ASP A 285 17.63 -17.27 -18.03
C ASP A 285 18.80 -17.78 -17.16
N SER A 286 19.74 -18.54 -17.72
CA SER A 286 20.92 -19.02 -16.98
C SER A 286 21.91 -17.92 -16.58
N HIS A 287 21.77 -16.72 -17.16
CA HIS A 287 22.60 -15.56 -16.87
C HIS A 287 21.93 -14.58 -15.89
N VAL A 288 20.72 -14.89 -15.41
CA VAL A 288 19.97 -14.00 -14.53
C VAL A 288 19.53 -14.76 -13.29
N SER A 289 19.73 -14.16 -12.13
CA SER A 289 19.10 -14.58 -10.89
C SER A 289 18.31 -13.41 -10.31
N TYR A 290 17.12 -13.67 -9.79
CA TYR A 290 16.27 -12.65 -9.20
C TYR A 290 15.88 -13.07 -7.78
N ALA A 291 15.74 -12.09 -6.89
CA ALA A 291 15.41 -12.28 -5.49
C ALA A 291 13.96 -11.87 -5.19
N GLU A 292 13.46 -12.29 -4.03
CA GLU A 292 12.11 -11.94 -3.55
C GLU A 292 11.93 -10.42 -3.32
N ASP A 293 13.02 -9.69 -3.11
CA ASP A 293 13.02 -8.22 -2.99
C ASP A 293 12.95 -7.50 -4.35
N GLY A 294 12.76 -8.25 -5.43
CA GLY A 294 12.68 -7.75 -6.80
C GLY A 294 14.02 -7.32 -7.41
N SER A 295 15.13 -7.46 -6.70
CA SER A 295 16.45 -7.23 -7.29
C SER A 295 16.84 -8.38 -8.22
N ALA A 296 17.66 -8.08 -9.24
CA ALA A 296 18.18 -9.07 -10.17
C ALA A 296 19.69 -8.92 -10.36
N THR A 297 20.39 -10.04 -10.47
CA THR A 297 21.82 -10.13 -10.77
C THR A 297 22.01 -10.75 -12.15
N PHE A 298 22.75 -10.06 -13.02
CA PHE A 298 23.05 -10.47 -14.38
C PHE A 298 24.52 -10.85 -14.51
N THR A 299 24.81 -12.07 -14.92
CA THR A 299 26.19 -12.50 -15.23
C THR A 299 26.51 -12.25 -16.70
N VAL A 300 27.48 -11.39 -16.96
CA VAL A 300 27.87 -10.93 -18.30
C VAL A 300 29.34 -11.20 -18.58
N GLU A 301 29.71 -11.25 -19.86
CA GLU A 301 31.12 -11.33 -20.25
C GLU A 301 31.79 -9.95 -20.11
N ALA A 302 32.95 -9.89 -19.45
CA ALA A 302 33.77 -8.68 -19.31
C ALA A 302 34.46 -8.25 -20.63
N GLY A 303 34.42 -9.11 -21.66
CA GLY A 303 35.03 -8.81 -22.96
C GLY A 303 34.32 -7.66 -23.71
N PRO A 304 35.03 -6.62 -24.15
CA PRO A 304 34.40 -5.52 -24.88
C PRO A 304 34.04 -5.94 -26.32
N ALA A 305 32.94 -5.40 -26.85
CA ALA A 305 32.54 -5.59 -28.26
C ALA A 305 33.39 -4.76 -29.24
N SER A 306 33.93 -3.62 -28.78
CA SER A 306 34.93 -2.80 -29.48
C SER A 306 35.80 -2.07 -28.47
N THR A 307 36.86 -1.39 -28.92
CA THR A 307 37.81 -0.69 -28.03
C THR A 307 37.20 0.39 -27.13
N ASP A 308 35.96 0.77 -27.39
CA ASP A 308 35.21 1.84 -26.72
C ASP A 308 33.85 1.35 -26.19
N ARG A 309 33.53 0.05 -26.25
CA ARG A 309 32.15 -0.44 -25.96
C ARG A 309 32.12 -1.85 -25.39
N MET A 310 31.29 -2.05 -24.38
CA MET A 310 30.94 -3.36 -23.85
C MET A 310 30.04 -4.16 -24.82
N ALA A 311 30.07 -5.49 -24.68
CA ALA A 311 29.16 -6.39 -25.40
C ALA A 311 27.72 -6.39 -24.86
N TRP A 312 27.51 -5.74 -23.72
CA TRP A 312 26.24 -5.62 -23.03
C TRP A 312 25.85 -4.16 -22.80
N ASN A 313 24.55 -3.93 -22.62
CA ASN A 313 23.95 -2.63 -22.30
C ASN A 313 23.03 -2.77 -21.09
N VAL A 314 22.76 -1.66 -20.39
CA VAL A 314 21.67 -1.59 -19.42
C VAL A 314 20.50 -0.84 -20.04
N ASP A 315 19.37 -1.50 -20.10
CA ASP A 315 18.10 -0.89 -20.49
C ASP A 315 17.34 -0.47 -19.24
N TRP A 316 16.72 0.70 -19.30
CA TRP A 316 15.95 1.22 -18.20
C TRP A 316 14.71 1.97 -18.69
N ALA A 317 13.66 1.91 -17.88
CA ALA A 317 12.45 2.68 -18.08
C ALA A 317 11.94 3.22 -16.75
N ALA A 318 11.53 4.47 -16.76
CA ALA A 318 10.82 5.14 -15.70
C ALA A 318 9.51 5.67 -16.29
N THR A 319 8.39 5.06 -15.92
CA THR A 319 7.10 5.27 -16.56
C THR A 319 6.11 5.79 -15.54
N VAL A 320 5.35 6.82 -15.90
CA VAL A 320 4.18 7.25 -15.16
C VAL A 320 2.96 6.44 -15.64
N THR A 321 2.34 5.70 -14.73
CA THR A 321 1.13 4.91 -14.99
C THR A 321 -0.12 5.81 -14.93
N GLU A 322 -1.31 5.25 -15.16
CA GLU A 322 -2.58 5.99 -15.09
C GLU A 322 -2.72 6.85 -13.82
N ALA A 323 -2.26 6.33 -12.68
CA ALA A 323 -2.43 6.98 -11.39
C ALA A 323 -1.62 8.28 -11.23
N GLY A 324 -0.46 8.37 -11.90
CA GLY A 324 0.42 9.54 -11.79
C GLY A 324 0.28 10.53 -12.94
N ASP A 325 -0.73 10.40 -13.82
CA ASP A 325 -0.87 11.19 -15.05
C ASP A 325 -0.90 12.72 -14.80
N ASP A 326 -1.30 13.14 -13.59
CA ASP A 326 -1.37 14.55 -13.17
C ASP A 326 -0.18 15.00 -12.30
N ASP A 327 0.80 14.11 -12.04
CA ASP A 327 1.96 14.35 -11.19
C ASP A 327 3.25 14.61 -11.97
N SER A 328 4.28 15.07 -11.26
CA SER A 328 5.60 15.35 -11.82
C SER A 328 6.69 14.72 -10.98
N PHE A 329 7.36 13.71 -11.53
CA PHE A 329 8.45 13.01 -10.86
C PHE A 329 9.82 13.43 -11.37
N GLU A 330 10.82 13.36 -10.49
CA GLU A 330 12.24 13.39 -10.84
C GLU A 330 12.79 11.96 -10.83
N PHE A 331 13.38 11.54 -11.95
CA PHE A 331 14.00 10.21 -12.06
C PHE A 331 15.52 10.31 -12.09
N ARG A 332 16.20 9.44 -11.32
CA ARG A 332 17.67 9.39 -11.26
C ARG A 332 18.17 7.99 -11.60
N LEU A 333 19.06 7.91 -12.58
CA LEU A 333 19.80 6.69 -12.89
C LEU A 333 21.19 6.78 -12.25
N LEU A 334 21.44 5.93 -11.27
CA LEU A 334 22.66 5.86 -10.50
C LEU A 334 23.43 4.60 -10.86
N LEU A 335 24.75 4.72 -10.97
CA LEU A 335 25.62 3.58 -11.26
C LEU A 335 26.87 3.59 -10.41
N ASP A 336 27.24 2.43 -9.89
CA ASP A 336 28.61 2.16 -9.44
C ASP A 336 29.50 1.77 -10.62
N VAL A 337 30.52 2.59 -10.89
CA VAL A 337 31.38 2.49 -12.08
C VAL A 337 32.74 1.85 -11.82
N ASP A 338 33.11 1.58 -10.57
CA ASP A 338 34.48 1.14 -10.24
C ASP A 338 34.65 -0.39 -10.13
N GLY A 339 33.55 -1.15 -10.28
CA GLY A 339 33.55 -2.62 -10.26
C GLY A 339 33.75 -3.22 -8.86
N SER A 340 33.66 -2.41 -7.80
CA SER A 340 33.76 -2.83 -6.40
C SER A 340 32.39 -2.93 -5.72
N GLU A 341 32.37 -3.31 -4.43
CA GLU A 341 31.11 -3.35 -3.67
C GLU A 341 30.49 -1.95 -3.58
N ALA A 342 29.15 -1.87 -3.71
CA ALA A 342 28.33 -0.68 -3.94
C ALA A 342 28.61 0.55 -3.02
N GLU A 343 29.67 1.31 -3.29
CA GLU A 343 30.12 2.40 -2.42
C GLU A 343 30.12 3.78 -3.10
N GLN A 344 30.14 3.88 -4.44
CA GLN A 344 30.28 5.15 -5.17
C GLN A 344 29.36 5.28 -6.39
N PHE A 345 28.15 5.77 -6.17
CA PHE A 345 27.20 6.05 -7.26
C PHE A 345 27.51 7.35 -7.99
N VAL A 346 27.55 7.28 -9.32
CA VAL A 346 27.51 8.42 -10.22
C VAL A 346 26.08 8.62 -10.70
N ASP A 347 25.55 9.84 -10.54
CA ASP A 347 24.27 10.22 -11.13
C ASP A 347 24.45 10.48 -12.63
N LEU A 348 23.94 9.55 -13.43
CA LEU A 348 24.07 9.58 -14.87
C LEU A 348 23.05 10.52 -15.52
N ALA A 349 21.92 10.83 -14.87
CA ALA A 349 20.91 11.75 -15.40
C ALA A 349 21.46 13.19 -15.51
N ALA A 350 22.35 13.57 -14.58
CA ALA A 350 23.04 14.86 -14.63
C ALA A 350 24.15 14.94 -15.70
N ALA A 351 24.72 13.79 -16.10
CA ALA A 351 25.90 13.71 -16.96
C ALA A 351 25.57 13.77 -18.47
N THR A 352 24.39 13.29 -18.87
CA THR A 352 23.99 13.11 -20.28
C THR A 352 23.17 14.27 -20.86
N GLY A 353 22.80 15.27 -20.04
CA GLY A 353 22.07 16.49 -20.48
C GLY A 353 20.56 16.26 -20.69
N ASN A 354 19.79 17.32 -20.98
CA ASN A 354 18.31 17.52 -20.99
C ASN A 354 17.34 16.40 -21.49
N GLU A 355 17.78 15.18 -21.75
CA GLU A 355 16.96 13.99 -22.03
C GLU A 355 16.18 13.49 -20.79
N TYR A 356 16.35 14.14 -19.63
CA TYR A 356 15.78 13.80 -18.31
C TYR A 356 14.88 14.92 -17.76
N GLY A 357 14.10 15.57 -18.63
CA GLY A 357 13.12 16.58 -18.21
C GLY A 357 11.87 15.97 -17.57
N THR A 358 10.95 16.83 -17.11
CA THR A 358 9.60 16.46 -16.69
C THR A 358 8.82 15.91 -17.90
N ALA A 359 8.90 14.60 -18.12
CA ALA A 359 8.14 13.89 -19.14
C ALA A 359 7.39 12.74 -18.45
N PRO A 360 6.16 12.41 -18.90
CA PRO A 360 5.36 11.35 -18.29
C PRO A 360 5.99 9.95 -18.46
N SER A 361 7.02 9.81 -19.29
CA SER A 361 7.84 8.60 -19.31
C SER A 361 9.25 8.96 -19.77
N LEU A 362 10.26 8.52 -19.02
CA LEU A 362 11.66 8.58 -19.40
C LEU A 362 12.15 7.17 -19.63
N GLN A 363 12.79 6.96 -20.76
CA GLN A 363 13.15 5.62 -21.16
C GLN A 363 14.43 5.73 -22.02
N ASN A 364 15.47 4.94 -21.70
CA ASN A 364 16.71 4.91 -22.49
C ASN A 364 17.39 3.54 -22.46
N SER A 365 18.23 3.28 -23.47
CA SER A 365 19.20 2.17 -23.46
C SER A 365 20.57 2.76 -23.34
N TRP A 366 21.21 2.44 -22.24
CA TRP A 366 22.45 3.05 -21.86
C TRP A 366 23.63 2.14 -22.22
N ASN A 367 24.62 2.75 -22.87
CA ASN A 367 25.84 2.08 -23.31
C ASN A 367 27.05 2.70 -22.59
N TYR A 368 27.91 1.86 -22.02
CA TYR A 368 29.10 2.28 -21.29
C TYR A 368 30.14 3.02 -22.14
N GLY A 369 30.07 2.94 -23.47
CA GLY A 369 30.91 3.74 -24.37
C GLY A 369 30.57 5.23 -24.44
N PHE A 370 29.63 5.70 -23.62
CA PHE A 370 29.28 7.12 -23.51
C PHE A 370 30.09 7.90 -22.45
N PHE A 371 30.95 7.23 -21.69
CA PHE A 371 31.82 7.88 -20.70
C PHE A 371 33.21 8.11 -21.23
N ASP A 372 33.89 9.07 -20.61
CA ASP A 372 35.34 9.15 -20.68
C ASP A 372 35.90 7.87 -20.03
N ASP A 373 36.96 7.29 -20.63
CA ASP A 373 37.71 6.16 -20.06
C ASP A 373 38.15 6.45 -18.61
N ALA A 374 38.26 7.73 -18.23
CA ALA A 374 38.54 8.16 -16.87
C ALA A 374 37.43 7.84 -15.85
N LEU A 375 36.18 7.61 -16.29
CA LEU A 375 35.05 7.24 -15.43
C LEU A 375 34.79 5.73 -15.45
N PHE A 376 34.98 5.08 -16.60
CA PHE A 376 34.81 3.63 -16.74
C PHE A 376 35.77 3.08 -17.81
N ASP A 377 36.72 2.23 -17.40
CA ASP A 377 37.69 1.62 -18.31
C ASP A 377 37.14 0.31 -18.89
N THR A 378 36.70 0.36 -20.15
CA THR A 378 36.17 -0.82 -20.86
C THR A 378 37.22 -1.91 -21.12
N THR A 379 38.51 -1.67 -20.82
CA THR A 379 39.60 -2.66 -20.94
C THR A 379 39.86 -3.45 -19.66
N GLU A 380 39.33 -2.99 -18.51
CA GLU A 380 39.38 -3.65 -17.20
C GLU A 380 37.97 -3.75 -16.59
N ALA A 381 37.02 -4.31 -17.35
CA ALA A 381 35.60 -4.36 -16.99
C ALA A 381 35.18 -5.62 -16.19
N GLU A 382 36.12 -6.41 -15.67
CA GLU A 382 35.82 -7.53 -14.76
C GLU A 382 35.51 -6.98 -13.36
N GLY A 383 34.37 -7.35 -12.79
CA GLY A 383 33.96 -6.80 -11.50
C GLY A 383 32.47 -6.94 -11.21
N HIS A 384 32.06 -6.33 -10.09
CA HIS A 384 30.68 -6.26 -9.64
C HIS A 384 30.19 -4.83 -9.76
N TYR A 385 29.09 -4.62 -10.49
CA TYR A 385 28.51 -3.30 -10.71
C TYR A 385 27.09 -3.25 -10.17
N THR A 386 26.69 -2.10 -9.65
CA THR A 386 25.33 -1.88 -9.14
C THR A 386 24.68 -0.75 -9.92
N VAL A 387 23.53 -1.01 -10.54
CA VAL A 387 22.71 0.00 -11.19
C VAL A 387 21.47 0.23 -10.35
N ARG A 388 21.12 1.49 -10.11
CA ARG A 388 19.89 1.86 -9.41
C ARG A 388 19.13 2.91 -10.18
N LEU A 389 17.81 2.75 -10.22
CA LEU A 389 16.89 3.74 -10.75
C LEU A 389 16.00 4.20 -9.60
N GLU A 390 15.85 5.51 -9.45
CA GLU A 390 15.09 6.12 -8.36
C GLU A 390 14.02 7.06 -8.92
N ALA A 391 12.86 7.10 -8.27
CA ALA A 391 11.80 8.07 -8.50
C ALA A 391 11.63 8.95 -7.26
N TRP A 392 11.58 10.26 -7.50
CA TRP A 392 11.48 11.28 -6.47
C TRP A 392 10.26 12.16 -6.73
N ASP A 393 9.54 12.47 -5.67
CA ASP A 393 8.39 13.39 -5.66
C ASP A 393 8.64 14.47 -4.60
N ASP A 394 8.62 15.73 -5.01
CA ASP A 394 8.93 16.90 -4.16
C ASP A 394 10.18 16.75 -3.27
N GLY A 395 11.20 16.02 -3.77
CA GLY A 395 12.46 15.78 -3.07
C GLY A 395 12.43 14.62 -2.06
N ALA A 396 11.33 13.87 -1.97
CA ALA A 396 11.25 12.59 -1.27
C ALA A 396 11.46 11.42 -2.24
N LEU A 397 12.25 10.43 -1.85
CA LEU A 397 12.38 9.17 -2.60
C LEU A 397 11.10 8.35 -2.39
N ILE A 398 10.36 8.09 -3.47
CA ILE A 398 9.11 7.33 -3.42
C ILE A 398 9.28 5.89 -3.90
N ALA A 399 10.19 5.63 -4.84
CA ALA A 399 10.47 4.28 -5.33
C ALA A 399 11.93 4.12 -5.76
N SER A 400 12.46 2.91 -5.66
CA SER A 400 13.78 2.58 -6.21
C SER A 400 13.84 1.14 -6.68
N GLN A 401 14.44 0.90 -7.85
CA GLN A 401 14.79 -0.43 -8.34
C GLN A 401 16.32 -0.57 -8.43
N THR A 402 16.83 -1.74 -8.07
CA THR A 402 18.27 -2.06 -8.15
C THR A 402 18.50 -3.34 -8.94
N ILE A 403 19.56 -3.36 -9.74
CA ILE A 403 20.13 -4.57 -10.33
C ILE A 403 21.64 -4.63 -10.09
N TYR A 404 22.17 -5.84 -10.16
CA TYR A 404 23.59 -6.15 -10.04
C TYR A 404 24.11 -6.76 -11.35
N ILE A 405 25.37 -6.48 -11.67
CA ILE A 405 26.03 -7.00 -12.86
C ILE A 405 27.34 -7.64 -12.43
N ASP A 406 27.44 -8.95 -12.66
CA ASP A 406 28.66 -9.72 -12.43
C ASP A 406 29.36 -9.90 -13.78
N ALA A 407 30.38 -9.08 -14.05
CA ALA A 407 31.17 -9.17 -15.27
C ALA A 407 32.37 -10.12 -15.07
N VAL A 408 32.39 -11.23 -15.81
CA VAL A 408 33.36 -12.34 -15.66
C VAL A 408 34.14 -12.67 -16.93
#